data_AF-A0A1L3MU21-F1
#
_entry.id   AF-A0A1L3MU21-F1
#
_cell.length_a   1.000
_cell.length_b   1.000
_cell.length_c   1.000
_cell.angle_alpha   90.00
_cell.angle_beta   90.00
_cell.angle_gamma   90.00
#
_symmetry.space_group_name_H-M   'P 1'
#
loop_
_entity.id
_entity.type
_entity.pdbx_description
1 polymer ?
#
loop_
_entity_poly.entity_id
_entity_poly.type
_entity_poly.pdbx_seq_one_letter_code
_entity_poly.pdbx_strand_id
1 'polypeptide(L)'
;MTNLQRLQLEVKGITLSQEELSIYLMEADLNPHQEYNPQSSTSKRSIYCAALSILESIANNPSNMKNYKEDDMSVSDFAENIQSRIDQLERKIRTMKRDESDSNFFMLFNS
;
A
#
# COMPACT_ATOMS: atom_id res chain seq x y z
N MET A 1 -11.27 -11.25 7.36
CA MET A 1 -10.93 -9.81 7.22
C MET A 1 -11.06 -9.45 5.76
N THR A 2 -11.68 -8.33 5.39
CA THR A 2 -11.80 -7.92 3.97
C THR A 2 -10.57 -7.16 3.49
N ASN A 3 -10.39 -7.04 2.17
CA ASN A 3 -9.34 -6.20 1.59
C ASN A 3 -9.43 -4.75 2.05
N LEU A 4 -10.64 -4.21 2.18
CA LEU A 4 -10.89 -2.88 2.72
C LEU A 4 -10.39 -2.73 4.16
N GLN A 5 -10.73 -3.69 5.04
CA GLN A 5 -10.25 -3.69 6.41
C GLN A 5 -8.72 -3.81 6.49
N ARG A 6 -8.10 -4.59 5.59
CA ARG A 6 -6.65 -4.74 5.54
C ARG A 6 -5.96 -3.45 5.11
N LEU A 7 -6.51 -2.75 4.11
CA LEU A 7 -6.00 -1.46 3.66
C LEU A 7 -6.13 -0.41 4.76
N GLN A 8 -7.28 -0.35 5.44
CA GLN A 8 -7.53 0.58 6.55
C GLN A 8 -6.50 0.43 7.68
N LEU A 9 -6.02 -0.79 7.93
CA LEU A 9 -4.93 -1.03 8.89
C LEU A 9 -3.57 -0.47 8.41
N GLU A 10 -3.28 -0.48 7.10
CA GLU A 10 -2.03 0.09 6.55
C GLU A 10 -2.06 1.61 6.51
N VAL A 11 -3.20 2.22 6.20
CA VAL A 11 -3.38 3.68 6.18
C VAL A 11 -3.85 4.24 7.51
N LYS A 12 -3.69 3.49 8.62
CA LYS A 12 -4.08 3.94 9.95
C LYS A 12 -3.41 5.29 10.27
N GLY A 13 -4.22 6.25 10.70
CA GLY A 13 -3.82 7.65 10.92
C GLY A 13 -4.25 8.62 9.80
N ILE A 14 -4.69 8.09 8.65
CA ILE A 14 -5.28 8.88 7.58
C ILE A 14 -6.80 8.72 7.64
N THR A 15 -7.52 9.82 7.87
CA THR A 15 -8.98 9.87 7.73
C THR A 15 -9.37 10.01 6.25
N LEU A 16 -9.63 8.86 5.62
CA LEU A 16 -10.28 8.74 4.31
C LEU A 16 -11.62 8.03 4.46
N SER A 17 -12.57 8.34 3.58
CA SER A 17 -13.86 7.66 3.53
C SER A 17 -13.70 6.22 3.01
N GLN A 18 -14.64 5.35 3.38
CA GLN A 18 -14.65 3.97 2.86
C GLN A 18 -14.83 3.92 1.33
N GLU A 19 -15.49 4.93 0.76
CA GLU A 19 -15.68 5.08 -0.68
C GLU A 19 -14.35 5.37 -1.38
N GLU A 20 -13.57 6.33 -0.88
CA GLU A 20 -12.24 6.64 -1.41
C GLU A 20 -11.31 5.42 -1.31
N LEU A 21 -11.28 4.74 -0.16
CA LEU A 21 -10.49 3.51 0.01
C LEU A 21 -10.93 2.40 -0.97
N SER A 22 -12.22 2.33 -1.27
CA SER A 22 -12.75 1.36 -2.24
C SER A 22 -12.30 1.69 -3.65
N ILE A 23 -12.25 2.98 -4.03
CA ILE A 23 -11.75 3.43 -5.34
C ILE A 23 -10.29 3.02 -5.52
N TYR A 24 -9.42 3.31 -4.54
CA TYR A 24 -8.01 2.93 -4.62
C TYR A 24 -7.78 1.42 -4.67
N LEU A 25 -8.64 0.62 -4.04
CA LEU A 25 -8.60 -0.84 -4.16
C LEU A 25 -9.04 -1.31 -5.55
N MET A 26 -10.09 -0.70 -6.10
CA MET A 26 -10.57 -1.01 -7.46
C MET A 26 -9.53 -0.64 -8.51
N GLU A 27 -8.82 0.48 -8.35
CA GLU A 27 -7.69 0.88 -9.21
C GLU A 27 -6.51 -0.09 -9.14
N ALA A 28 -6.36 -0.80 -8.02
CA ALA A 28 -5.34 -1.82 -7.81
C ALA A 28 -5.81 -3.25 -8.19
N ASP A 29 -6.90 -3.36 -8.98
CA ASP A 29 -7.53 -4.61 -9.40
C ASP A 29 -7.97 -5.52 -8.24
N LEU A 30 -8.36 -4.92 -7.10
CA LEU A 30 -8.86 -5.64 -5.93
C LEU A 30 -10.30 -5.27 -5.62
N ASN A 31 -11.11 -6.29 -5.32
CA ASN A 31 -12.46 -6.05 -4.81
C ASN A 31 -12.39 -5.68 -3.31
N PRO A 32 -12.94 -4.53 -2.89
CA PRO A 32 -12.91 -4.07 -1.50
C PRO A 32 -13.61 -5.03 -0.52
N HIS A 33 -14.69 -5.67 -0.97
CA HIS A 33 -15.52 -6.57 -0.16
C HIS A 33 -15.03 -8.02 -0.19
N GLN A 34 -14.06 -8.35 -1.04
CA GLN A 34 -13.50 -9.68 -1.09
C GLN A 34 -12.70 -9.99 0.17
N GLU A 35 -12.73 -11.26 0.57
CA GLU A 35 -11.95 -11.76 1.69
C GLU A 35 -10.44 -11.66 1.40
N TYR A 36 -9.72 -11.06 2.35
CA TYR A 36 -8.28 -10.90 2.25
C TYR A 36 -7.60 -12.27 2.34
N ASN A 37 -6.86 -12.63 1.29
CA ASN A 37 -6.03 -13.82 1.27
C ASN A 37 -4.56 -13.49 1.65
N PRO A 38 -4.10 -13.84 2.86
CA PRO A 38 -2.71 -13.60 3.28
C PRO A 38 -1.68 -14.48 2.55
N GLN A 39 -2.10 -15.56 1.89
CA GLN A 39 -1.23 -16.47 1.15
C GLN A 39 -0.92 -15.97 -0.27
N SER A 40 -1.72 -15.04 -0.80
CA SER A 40 -1.51 -14.46 -2.12
C SER A 40 -0.53 -13.27 -2.01
N SER A 41 0.72 -13.48 -2.42
CA SER A 41 1.72 -12.40 -2.49
C SER A 41 1.28 -11.33 -3.48
N THR A 42 0.59 -11.75 -4.54
CA THR A 42 0.00 -10.85 -5.55
C THR A 42 -1.06 -9.93 -4.95
N SER A 43 -2.03 -10.47 -4.21
CA SER A 43 -3.08 -9.65 -3.57
C SER A 43 -2.48 -8.73 -2.50
N LYS A 44 -1.50 -9.22 -1.75
CA LYS A 44 -0.78 -8.41 -0.75
C LYS A 44 -0.03 -7.25 -1.41
N ARG A 45 0.62 -7.49 -2.55
CA ARG A 45 1.29 -6.45 -3.33
C ARG A 45 0.29 -5.39 -3.83
N SER A 46 -0.85 -5.80 -4.38
CA SER A 46 -1.89 -4.86 -4.83
C SER A 46 -2.42 -3.97 -3.70
N ILE A 47 -2.61 -4.50 -2.49
CA ILE A 47 -2.99 -3.67 -1.32
C ILE A 47 -1.92 -2.63 -0.99
N TYR A 48 -0.65 -3.01 -1.07
CA TYR A 48 0.45 -2.06 -0.86
C TYR A 48 0.54 -1.02 -1.97
N CYS A 49 0.26 -1.38 -3.22
CA CYS A 49 0.15 -0.41 -4.31
C CYS A 49 -0.99 0.58 -4.05
N ALA A 50 -2.17 0.13 -3.63
CA ALA A 50 -3.27 1.03 -3.25
C ALA A 50 -2.89 1.96 -2.09
N ALA A 51 -2.21 1.43 -1.07
CA ALA A 51 -1.70 2.24 0.04
C ALA A 51 -0.65 3.27 -0.40
N LEU A 52 0.21 2.91 -1.37
CA LEU A 52 1.19 3.82 -1.95
C LEU A 52 0.50 4.96 -2.69
N SER A 53 -0.47 4.67 -3.57
CA SER A 53 -1.23 5.68 -4.30
C SER A 53 -1.95 6.66 -3.37
N ILE A 54 -2.48 6.16 -2.24
CA ILE A 54 -3.07 7.01 -1.19
C ILE A 54 -2.04 7.98 -0.61
N LEU A 55 -0.87 7.47 -0.24
CA LEU A 55 0.20 8.31 0.35
C LEU A 55 0.74 9.33 -0.65
N GLU A 56 0.88 8.96 -1.92
CA GLU A 56 1.26 9.86 -3.00
C GLU A 56 0.21 10.96 -3.21
N SER A 57 -1.07 10.60 -3.20
CA SER A 57 -2.18 11.56 -3.29
C SER A 57 -2.15 12.60 -2.16
N ILE A 58 -1.86 12.16 -0.93
CA ILE A 58 -1.71 13.04 0.23
C ILE A 58 -0.44 13.89 0.11
N ALA A 59 0.68 13.30 -0.31
CA ALA A 59 1.93 14.01 -0.53
C ALA A 59 1.81 15.10 -1.61
N ASN A 60 1.01 14.84 -2.65
CA ASN A 60 0.79 15.76 -3.75
C ASN A 60 -0.12 16.94 -3.37
N ASN A 61 -0.85 16.86 -2.25
CA ASN A 61 -1.69 17.95 -1.77
C ASN A 61 -1.23 18.50 -0.41
N PRO A 62 -0.42 19.58 -0.40
CA PRO A 62 0.06 20.24 0.83
C PRO A 62 -1.06 20.70 1.77
N SER A 63 -2.26 20.95 1.24
CA SER A 63 -3.42 21.34 2.05
C SER A 63 -3.94 20.18 2.89
N ASN A 64 -3.90 18.96 2.34
CA ASN A 64 -4.26 17.74 3.05
C ASN A 64 -3.22 17.41 4.13
N MET A 65 -1.94 17.71 3.90
CA MET A 65 -0.89 17.53 4.91
C MET A 65 -1.17 18.31 6.20
N LYS A 66 -1.78 19.49 6.08
CA LYS A 66 -2.19 20.29 7.25
C LYS A 66 -3.34 19.67 8.06
N ASN A 67 -4.21 18.90 7.42
CA ASN A 67 -5.37 18.27 8.05
C ASN A 67 -5.01 16.98 8.80
N TYR A 68 -3.90 16.34 8.42
CA TYR A 68 -3.43 15.07 9.00
C TYR A 68 -2.26 15.22 9.98
N LYS A 69 -1.74 16.44 10.18
CA LYS A 69 -0.70 16.68 11.18
C LYS A 69 -1.29 16.53 12.59
N GLU A 70 -0.60 15.81 13.46
CA GLU A 70 -0.79 15.93 14.91
C GLU A 70 -0.32 17.32 15.35
N ASP A 71 -0.95 17.91 16.38
CA ASP A 71 -0.78 19.33 16.73
C ASP A 71 0.68 19.77 17.01
N ASP A 72 1.53 18.83 17.43
CA ASP A 72 2.94 19.07 17.77
C ASP A 72 3.95 18.81 16.62
N MET A 73 3.50 18.38 15.44
CA MET A 73 4.39 18.07 14.31
C MET A 73 4.38 19.19 13.26
N SER A 74 5.57 19.61 12.82
CA SER A 74 5.66 20.60 11.75
C SER A 74 5.25 20.00 10.40
N VAL A 75 4.80 20.84 9.46
CA VAL A 75 4.46 20.39 8.10
C VAL A 75 5.67 19.77 7.41
N SER A 76 6.89 20.24 7.71
CA SER A 76 8.15 19.66 7.24
C SER A 76 8.38 18.25 7.80
N ASP A 77 8.17 18.04 9.10
CA ASP A 77 8.36 16.72 9.72
C ASP A 77 7.33 15.71 9.19
N PHE A 78 6.10 16.15 8.97
CA PHE A 78 5.06 15.32 8.36
C PHE A 78 5.40 14.97 6.91
N ALA A 79 5.94 15.92 6.14
CA ALA A 79 6.40 15.68 4.78
C ALA A 79 7.55 14.66 4.74
N GLU A 80 8.55 14.77 5.62
CA GLU A 80 9.61 13.77 5.73
C GLU A 80 9.07 12.39 6.15
N ASN A 81 8.11 12.35 7.07
CA ASN A 81 7.51 11.09 7.52
C ASN A 81 6.75 10.39 6.37
N ILE A 82 5.95 11.15 5.61
CA ILE A 82 5.25 10.63 4.43
C ILE A 82 6.25 10.14 3.38
N GLN A 83 7.28 10.93 3.05
CA GLN A 83 8.28 10.54 2.06
C GLN A 83 9.04 9.28 2.49
N SER A 84 9.43 9.18 3.77
CA SER A 84 10.05 7.97 4.32
C SER A 84 9.13 6.75 4.21
N ARG A 85 7.83 6.94 4.44
CA ARG A 85 6.83 5.86 4.36
C ARG A 85 6.56 5.43 2.91
N ILE A 86 6.56 6.38 1.96
CA ILE A 86 6.52 6.12 0.51
C ILE A 86 7.73 5.27 0.12
N ASP A 87 8.94 5.70 0.48
CA ASP A 87 10.18 4.97 0.16
C ASP A 87 10.19 3.54 0.75
N GLN A 88 9.74 3.38 1.99
CA GLN A 88 9.64 2.07 2.65
C GLN A 88 8.65 1.16 1.94
N LEU A 89 7.47 1.67 1.56
CA LEU A 89 6.46 0.91 0.85
C LEU A 89 6.92 0.56 -0.56
N GLU A 90 7.56 1.47 -1.27
CA GLU A 90 8.08 1.23 -2.62
C GLU A 90 9.15 0.14 -2.60
N ARG A 91 10.12 0.22 -1.66
CA ARG A 91 11.12 -0.83 -1.46
C ARG A 91 10.47 -2.17 -1.11
N LYS A 92 9.43 -2.15 -0.27
CA LYS A 92 8.69 -3.37 0.09
C LYS A 92 7.99 -3.98 -1.13
N ILE A 93 7.33 -3.16 -1.96
CA ILE A 93 6.66 -3.59 -3.20
C ILE A 93 7.67 -4.18 -4.19
N ARG A 94 8.85 -3.57 -4.32
CA ARG A 94 9.94 -4.05 -5.19
C ARG A 94 10.58 -5.34 -4.69
N THR A 95 10.69 -5.52 -3.37
CA THR A 95 11.28 -6.72 -2.75
C THR A 95 10.29 -7.88 -2.62
N MET A 96 8.98 -7.62 -2.74
CA MET A 96 7.97 -8.68 -2.81
C MET A 96 8.13 -9.46 -4.12
N LYS A 97 8.59 -10.71 -4.00
CA LYS A 97 8.55 -11.68 -5.10
C LYS A 97 7.09 -11.84 -5.56
N ARG A 98 6.86 -11.75 -6.88
CA ARG A 98 5.60 -12.22 -7.49
C ARG A 98 5.48 -13.72 -7.22
N ASP A 99 4.26 -14.22 -7.14
CA ASP A 99 3.99 -15.67 -7.11
C ASP A 99 4.32 -16.30 -8.48
N GLU A 100 5.59 -16.22 -8.89
CA GLU A 100 6.18 -16.96 -9.99
C GLU A 100 7.24 -17.88 -9.40
N SER A 101 6.78 -19.08 -9.06
CA SER A 101 7.43 -20.35 -9.35
C SER A 101 8.97 -20.35 -9.41
N ASP A 102 9.62 -20.37 -8.24
CA ASP A 102 11.04 -20.73 -8.03
C ASP A 102 11.34 -22.22 -8.40
N SER A 103 10.60 -22.83 -9.34
CA SER A 103 10.63 -24.27 -9.60
C SER A 103 11.39 -24.71 -10.87
N ASN A 104 11.75 -23.81 -11.78
CA ASN A 104 12.21 -24.22 -13.12
C ASN A 104 13.68 -23.94 -13.45
N PHE A 105 14.46 -23.27 -12.59
CA PHE A 105 15.89 -23.01 -12.89
C PHE A 105 16.81 -24.20 -12.55
N PHE A 106 16.37 -25.13 -11.68
CA PHE A 106 17.21 -26.25 -11.22
C PHE A 106 17.18 -27.52 -12.10
N MET A 107 16.31 -27.60 -13.13
CA MET A 107 16.22 -28.80 -13.99
C MET A 107 17.09 -28.75 -15.26
N LEU A 108 17.75 -27.63 -15.57
CA LEU A 108 18.56 -27.48 -16.80
C LEU A 108 20.02 -27.94 -16.68
N PHE A 109 20.46 -28.40 -15.51
CA PHE A 109 21.84 -28.84 -15.28
C PHE A 109 21.99 -30.34 -14.97
N ASN A 110 20.94 -31.13 -15.20
CA ASN A 110 20.92 -32.55 -14.80
C ASN A 110 20.53 -33.51 -15.94
N SER A 111 21.01 -33.25 -17.17
CA SER A 111 20.91 -34.17 -18.31
C SER A 111 22.23 -34.23 -19.07
#